data_AF-A0A1G1WEK3-F1
#
_entry.id   AF-A0A1G1WEK3-F1
#
_cell.length_a   1.000
_cell.length_b   1.000
_cell.length_c   1.000
_cell.angle_alpha   90.00
_cell.angle_beta   90.00
_cell.angle_gamma   90.00
#
_symmetry.space_group_name_H-M   'P 1'
#
loop_
_entity.id
_entity.type
_entity.pdbx_description
1 polymer ?
#
loop_
_entity_poly.entity_id
_entity_poly.type
_entity_poly.pdbx_seq_one_letter_code
_entity_poly.pdbx_strand_id
1 'polypeptide(L)' 'MPNDISRLGYYLIFGKPLLLYLGILTLLSFFFTASIAILNRRGIHTIPLVWHFRMAKVSLTLATLHGLLAILAYF' A
#
# COMPACT_ATOMS: atom_id res chain seq x y z
N MET A 1 -27.29 2.10 8.10
CA MET A 1 -26.46 3.20 8.63
C MET A 1 -25.00 2.83 8.37
N PRO A 2 -24.12 3.75 7.97
CA PRO A 2 -22.69 3.43 7.87
C PRO A 2 -22.21 2.91 9.22
N ASN A 3 -21.56 1.75 9.25
CA ASN A 3 -20.91 1.30 10.47
C ASN A 3 -19.69 2.20 10.74
N ASP A 4 -19.15 2.15 11.96
CA ASP A 4 -18.03 3.03 12.33
C ASP A 4 -16.78 2.81 11.45
N ILE A 5 -16.67 1.66 10.78
CA ILE A 5 -15.56 1.35 9.88
C ILE A 5 -15.74 2.00 8.51
N SER A 6 -16.96 2.02 7.94
CA SER A 6 -17.25 2.76 6.73
C SER A 6 -16.92 4.25 6.91
N ARG A 7 -17.16 4.81 8.11
CA ARG A 7 -16.76 6.19 8.44
C ARG A 7 -15.26 6.41 8.38
N LEU A 8 -14.45 5.45 8.84
CA LEU A 8 -12.99 5.51 8.71
C LEU A 8 -12.55 5.42 7.24
N GLY A 9 -13.10 4.49 6.47
CA GLY A 9 -12.76 4.34 5.04
C GLY A 9 -13.08 5.58 4.21
N TYR A 10 -14.22 6.21 4.46
CA TYR A 10 -14.68 7.43 3.79
C TYR A 10 -14.25 8.73 4.47
N TYR A 11 -13.43 8.65 5.52
CA TYR A 11 -12.87 9.85 6.15
C TYR A 11 -12.12 10.68 5.12
N LEU A 12 -12.50 11.94 4.97
CA LEU A 12 -11.97 12.80 3.92
C LEU A 12 -10.68 13.47 4.36
N ILE A 13 -9.61 13.24 3.61
CA ILE A 13 -8.35 13.96 3.70
C ILE A 13 -8.26 14.78 2.41
N PHE A 14 -8.14 16.11 2.51
CA PHE A 14 -8.13 17.02 1.36
C PHE A 14 -9.26 16.75 0.33
N GLY A 15 -10.45 16.37 0.81
CA GLY A 15 -11.62 16.10 -0.03
C GLY A 15 -11.64 14.75 -0.75
N LYS A 16 -10.72 13.83 -0.45
CA LYS A 16 -10.74 12.45 -0.95
C LYS A 16 -10.74 11.42 0.19
N PRO A 17 -11.30 10.22 -0.01
CA PRO A 17 -11.37 9.19 1.04
C PRO A 17 -10.00 8.71 1.48
N LEU A 18 -9.83 8.41 2.77
CA LEU A 18 -8.66 7.72 3.34
C LEU A 18 -8.34 6.44 2.56
N LEU A 19 -9.38 5.70 2.16
CA LEU A 19 -9.24 4.48 1.37
C LEU A 19 -8.45 4.69 0.07
N LEU A 20 -8.67 5.83 -0.61
CA LEU A 20 -7.95 6.19 -1.84
C LEU A 20 -6.45 6.39 -1.56
N TYR A 21 -6.12 7.19 -0.54
CA TYR A 21 -4.73 7.47 -0.19
C TYR A 21 -3.98 6.22 0.24
N LEU A 22 -4.63 5.34 1.01
CA LEU A 22 -4.05 4.07 1.43
C LEU A 22 -3.80 3.14 0.23
N GLY A 23 -4.70 3.14 -0.76
CA GLY A 23 -4.53 2.41 -2.01
C GLY A 23 -3.35 2.94 -2.84
N ILE A 24 -3.23 4.26 -3.00
CA ILE A 24 -2.09 4.90 -3.69
C ILE A 24 -0.78 4.56 -3.01
N LEU A 25 -0.72 4.70 -1.67
CA LEU A 25 0.48 4.38 -0.89
C LEU A 25 0.89 2.91 -1.04
N THR A 26 -0.09 2.00 -0.98
CA THR A 26 0.12 0.56 -1.19
C THR A 26 0.71 0.29 -2.58
N LEU A 27 0.11 0.87 -3.63
CA LEU A 27 0.56 0.69 -5.02
C LEU A 27 1.97 1.22 -5.23
N LEU A 28 2.28 2.43 -4.73
CA LEU A 28 3.61 3.02 -4.80
C LEU A 28 4.65 2.16 -4.07
N SER A 29 4.29 1.59 -2.91
CA SER A 29 5.14 0.66 -2.17
C SER A 29 5.46 -0.60 -2.99
N PHE A 30 4.48 -1.16 -3.70
CA PHE A 30 4.71 -2.30 -4.61
C PHE A 30 5.59 -1.93 -5.80
N PHE A 31 5.35 -0.79 -6.44
CA PHE A 31 6.21 -0.34 -7.55
C PHE A 31 7.64 -0.14 -7.09
N PHE A 32 7.87 0.51 -5.96
CA PHE A 32 9.20 0.65 -5.39
C PHE A 32 9.84 -0.72 -5.08
N THR A 33 9.09 -1.64 -4.46
CA THR A 33 9.55 -3.01 -4.18
C THR A 33 9.97 -3.74 -5.46
N ALA A 34 9.17 -3.64 -6.53
CA ALA A 34 9.44 -4.24 -7.82
C ALA A 34 10.66 -3.60 -8.50
N SER A 35 10.78 -2.27 -8.44
CA SER A 35 11.92 -1.52 -8.98
C SER A 35 13.25 -1.99 -8.37
N ILE A 36 13.31 -2.27 -7.06
CA ILE A 36 14.53 -2.78 -6.41
C ILE A 36 14.99 -4.09 -7.07
N ALA A 37 14.06 -5.04 -7.27
CA ALA A 37 14.39 -6.33 -7.87
C ALA A 37 14.81 -6.18 -9.34
N ILE A 38 14.12 -5.33 -10.12
CA ILE A 38 14.43 -5.08 -11.53
C ILE A 38 15.82 -4.45 -11.68
N LEU A 39 16.12 -3.41 -10.89
CA LEU A 39 17.41 -2.73 -10.93
C LEU A 39 18.57 -3.66 -10.54
N ASN A 40 18.40 -4.45 -9.47
CA ASN A 40 19.42 -5.44 -9.07
C ASN A 40 19.65 -6.50 -10.14
N ARG A 41 18.59 -6.97 -10.82
CA ARG A 41 18.72 -7.92 -11.95
C ARG A 41 19.44 -7.31 -13.16
N ARG A 42 19.43 -5.98 -13.30
CA ARG A 42 20.15 -5.23 -14.35
C ARG A 42 21.58 -4.82 -13.93
N GLY A 43 22.06 -5.29 -12.77
CA GLY A 43 23.39 -4.91 -12.25
C GLY A 43 23.45 -3.53 -11.59
N ILE A 44 22.32 -2.85 -11.41
CA ILE A 44 22.24 -1.56 -10.74
C ILE A 44 21.94 -1.80 -9.25
N HIS A 45 22.98 -1.74 -8.42
CA HIS A 45 22.94 -2.12 -7.01
C HIS A 45 22.84 -0.93 -6.04
N THR A 46 22.36 0.24 -6.50
CA THR A 46 22.17 1.44 -5.66
C THR A 46 21.34 1.15 -4.40
N ILE A 47 20.37 0.24 -4.49
CA ILE A 47 19.60 -0.25 -3.35
C ILE A 47 19.86 -1.77 -3.22
N PRO A 48 20.43 -2.25 -2.09
CA PRO A 48 20.70 -3.68 -1.91
C PRO A 48 19.44 -4.55 -1.95
N LEU A 49 19.55 -5.78 -2.49
CA LEU A 49 18.42 -6.71 -2.63
C LEU A 49 17.72 -7.04 -1.31
N VAL A 50 18.39 -6.95 -0.15
CA VAL A 50 17.74 -7.13 1.17
C VAL A 50 16.57 -6.15 1.39
N TRP A 51 16.63 -4.96 0.79
CA TRP A 51 15.54 -3.99 0.85
C TRP A 51 14.32 -4.39 0.05
N HIS A 52 14.45 -5.21 -1.00
CA HIS A 52 13.29 -5.79 -1.69
C HIS A 52 12.43 -6.59 -0.70
N PHE A 53 13.03 -7.47 0.10
CA PHE A 53 12.30 -8.26 1.09
C PHE A 53 11.72 -7.42 2.22
N ARG A 54 12.43 -6.38 2.65
CA ARG A 54 11.91 -5.42 3.66
C ARG A 54 10.69 -4.69 3.12
N MET A 55 10.78 -4.15 1.91
CA MET A 55 9.67 -3.43 1.27
C MET A 55 8.53 -4.35 0.86
N ALA A 56 8.79 -5.61 0.52
CA ALA A 56 7.75 -6.60 0.28
C ALA A 56 6.89 -6.83 1.52
N LYS A 57 7.52 -6.94 2.71
CA LYS A 57 6.77 -7.03 3.98
C LYS A 57 5.93 -5.79 4.23
N VAL A 58 6.49 -4.58 4.05
CA VAL A 58 5.76 -3.32 4.20
C VAL A 58 4.57 -3.24 3.24
N SER A 59 4.80 -3.53 1.96
CA SER A 59 3.77 -3.50 0.91
C SER A 59 2.65 -4.48 1.20
N LEU A 60 2.99 -5.68 1.67
CA LEU A 60 2.00 -6.70 2.03
C LEU A 60 1.16 -6.26 3.22
N THR A 61 1.77 -5.70 4.27
CA THR A 61 1.04 -5.13 5.41
C THR A 61 0.09 -4.02 4.97
N LEU A 62 0.56 -3.09 4.13
CA LEU A 62 -0.28 -2.01 3.58
C LEU A 62 -1.44 -2.56 2.74
N ALA A 63 -1.19 -3.56 1.89
CA ALA A 63 -2.20 -4.20 1.07
C ALA A 63 -3.28 -4.90 1.91
N THR A 64 -2.87 -5.59 2.97
CA THR A 64 -3.80 -6.21 3.92
C THR A 64 -4.67 -5.15 4.59
N LEU A 65 -4.07 -4.06 5.10
CA LEU A 65 -4.84 -2.97 5.72
C LEU A 65 -5.79 -2.29 4.73
N HIS A 66 -5.33 -2.00 3.50
CA HIS A 66 -6.15 -1.41 2.45
C HIS A 66 -7.32 -2.31 2.05
N GLY A 67 -7.04 -3.58 1.77
CA GLY A 67 -8.04 -4.56 1.35
C GLY A 67 -9.07 -4.83 2.44
N LEU A 68 -8.61 -5.02 3.69
CA LEU A 68 -9.53 -5.21 4.82
C LEU A 68 -10.41 -3.98 5.05
N LEU A 69 -9.84 -2.77 5.02
CA LEU A 69 -10.62 -1.55 5.17
C LEU A 69 -11.66 -1.39 4.05
N ALA A 70 -11.31 -1.75 2.80
CA ALA A 70 -12.25 -1.72 1.68
C ALA A 70 -13.40 -2.73 1.86
N ILE A 71 -13.09 -3.98 2.23
CA ILE A 71 -14.08 -5.04 2.44
C ILE A 71 -15.00 -4.66 3.60
N LEU A 72 -14.43 -4.25 4.73
CA LEU A 72 -15.19 -3.89 5.93
C LEU A 72 -16.01 -2.62 5.77
N ALA A 73 -15.62 -1.70 4.87
CA ALA A 73 -16.42 -0.52 4.56
C ALA A 73 -17.63 -0.84 3.67
N TYR A 74 -17.60 -1.97 2.95
CA TYR A 74 -18.68 -2.42 2.06
C TYR A 74 -19.83 -3.11 2.81
N PHE A 75 -19.52 -3.81 3.91
CA PHE A 75 -20.49 -4.39 4.84
C PHE A 75 -20.90 -3.39 5.93
#